data_AF-A0A536LVA1-F1
#
_entry.id   AF-A0A536LVA1-F1
#
_cell.length_a   1.000
_cell.length_b   1.000
_cell.length_c   1.000
_cell.angle_alpha   90.00
_cell.angle_beta   90.00
_cell.angle_gamma   90.00
#
_symmetry.space_group_name_H-M   'P 1'
#
loop_
_entity.id
_entity.type
_entity.pdbx_description
1 polymer ?
#
loop_
_entity_poly.entity_id
_entity_poly.type
_entity_poly.pdbx_seq_one_letter_code
_entity_poly.pdbx_strand_id
1 'polypeptide(L)'
;MPKGPIAALAVSLLACTAFSCGGSSNNDQSEQPTRTEQVSEERGSVPQTVLDIEGDAEDAIDQVFAGRWDRVSSDAISLAANWEDFLASSNASRLNDEQRRAMDKAISDLRATAQSQDALAARQAANDVSKVIVDVFDLFEHKVPSDIGRLDWQERQVLIDADRGDWNAVAGDLAQLRQTFNRAKPGVLAAGGERQTADFEASLNEQDRLAAAKDPGIVDEANVALELVDDLEGVY
;
A
#
# COMPACT_ATOMS: atom_id res chain seq x y z
N MET A 1 -44.16 7.12 -9.51
CA MET A 1 -45.13 7.94 -8.74
C MET A 1 -46.34 7.06 -8.47
N PRO A 2 -46.74 6.80 -7.21
CA PRO A 2 -47.43 7.78 -6.32
C PRO A 2 -46.82 7.84 -4.89
N LYS A 3 -46.70 9.03 -4.28
CA LYS A 3 -47.54 9.65 -3.22
C LYS A 3 -47.60 8.88 -1.88
N GLY A 4 -46.96 9.46 -0.85
CA GLY A 4 -46.98 9.01 0.56
C GLY A 4 -48.30 9.30 1.29
N PRO A 5 -48.31 9.19 2.63
CA PRO A 5 -48.49 10.40 3.45
C PRO A 5 -47.70 10.44 4.78
N ILE A 6 -47.59 11.67 5.27
CA ILE A 6 -47.08 12.15 6.58
C ILE A 6 -48.22 12.15 7.61
N ALA A 7 -47.93 11.84 8.88
CA ALA A 7 -48.68 12.31 10.07
C ALA A 7 -47.77 12.19 11.32
N ALA A 8 -47.31 13.29 11.93
CA ALA A 8 -47.96 14.10 12.99
C ALA A 8 -48.01 13.39 14.36
N LEU A 9 -47.10 13.71 15.29
CA LEU A 9 -47.23 14.70 16.40
C LEU A 9 -48.28 14.32 17.46
N ALA A 10 -47.82 14.00 18.67
CA ALA A 10 -48.62 14.05 19.89
C ALA A 10 -47.77 14.65 21.03
N VAL A 11 -48.13 15.88 21.37
CA VAL A 11 -47.74 16.60 22.59
C VAL A 11 -48.75 16.20 23.66
N SER A 12 -48.26 15.81 24.84
CA SER A 12 -49.08 15.71 26.05
C SER A 12 -48.47 16.59 27.16
N LEU A 13 -49.18 17.68 27.45
CA LEU A 13 -49.10 18.42 28.71
C LEU A 13 -49.96 17.73 29.77
N LEU A 14 -49.52 17.76 31.03
CA LEU A 14 -50.30 17.92 32.29
C LEU A 14 -49.33 17.56 33.45
N ALA A 15 -49.33 18.11 34.68
CA ALA A 15 -49.70 19.37 35.33
C ALA A 15 -49.23 19.19 36.80
N CYS A 16 -48.82 20.28 37.47
CA CYS A 16 -48.89 20.65 38.92
C CYS A 16 -48.78 19.56 40.03
N THR A 17 -48.17 19.70 41.20
CA THR A 17 -47.53 20.74 42.05
C THR A 17 -47.18 20.04 43.37
N ALA A 18 -46.08 20.38 44.05
CA ALA A 18 -46.02 20.53 45.52
C ALA A 18 -44.63 20.98 46.01
N PHE A 19 -44.61 22.02 46.83
CA PHE A 19 -43.49 22.46 47.66
C PHE A 19 -43.30 21.50 48.84
N SER A 20 -42.05 21.14 49.14
CA SER A 20 -41.65 20.63 50.46
C SER A 20 -40.23 21.09 50.78
N CYS A 21 -40.06 21.77 51.92
CA CYS A 21 -38.77 22.12 52.50
C CYS A 21 -38.28 20.99 53.40
N GLY A 22 -37.03 20.56 53.26
CA GLY A 22 -36.37 19.64 54.19
C GLY A 22 -34.90 19.42 53.79
N GLY A 23 -33.98 19.76 54.68
CA GLY A 23 -32.53 19.74 54.43
C GLY A 23 -31.85 18.39 54.61
N SER A 24 -30.51 18.47 54.56
CA SER A 24 -29.46 17.46 54.82
C SER A 24 -28.89 16.70 53.61
N SER A 25 -27.71 17.18 53.20
CA SER A 25 -26.48 16.46 52.84
C SER A 25 -26.54 14.95 52.54
N ASN A 26 -26.17 14.55 51.31
CA ASN A 26 -24.83 14.02 50.99
C ASN A 26 -24.79 13.38 49.58
N ASN A 27 -23.72 13.71 48.85
CA ASN A 27 -23.10 12.98 47.73
C ASN A 27 -24.01 12.39 46.64
N ASP A 28 -24.23 13.18 45.58
CA ASP A 28 -24.49 12.66 44.24
C ASP A 28 -23.23 12.90 43.39
N GLN A 29 -22.41 11.86 43.23
CA GLN A 29 -21.40 11.85 42.17
C GLN A 29 -22.14 11.59 40.86
N SER A 30 -22.38 12.66 40.11
CA SER A 30 -22.74 12.58 38.71
C SER A 30 -21.60 11.94 37.93
N GLU A 31 -21.74 10.66 37.57
CA GLU A 31 -20.90 10.01 36.57
C GLU A 31 -21.12 10.72 35.23
N GLN A 32 -20.16 11.56 34.84
CA GLN A 32 -20.02 11.98 33.44
C GLN A 32 -19.63 10.75 32.62
N PRO A 33 -20.25 10.48 31.46
CA PRO A 33 -19.74 9.47 30.55
C PRO A 33 -18.40 9.97 30.02
N THR A 34 -17.33 9.27 30.38
CA THR A 34 -15.99 9.48 29.85
C THR A 34 -16.08 9.36 28.32
N ARG A 35 -16.00 10.51 27.64
CA ARG A 35 -15.76 10.59 26.20
C ARG A 35 -14.46 9.82 25.97
N THR A 36 -14.55 8.65 25.37
CA THR A 36 -13.39 7.95 24.80
C THR A 36 -12.80 8.89 23.76
N GLU A 37 -11.78 9.65 24.14
CA GLU A 37 -10.87 10.24 23.18
C GLU A 37 -10.28 9.06 22.42
N GLN A 38 -10.70 8.90 21.16
CA GLN A 38 -9.94 8.11 20.22
C GLN A 38 -8.59 8.82 20.08
N VAL A 39 -7.63 8.37 20.87
CA VAL A 39 -6.23 8.68 20.66
C VAL A 39 -5.93 8.13 19.28
N SER A 40 -5.85 9.02 18.30
CA SER A 40 -5.19 8.71 17.04
C SER A 40 -3.79 8.28 17.43
N GLU A 41 -3.48 6.99 17.30
CA GLU A 41 -2.09 6.52 17.43
C GLU A 41 -1.27 7.33 16.43
N GLU A 42 -0.39 8.19 16.95
CA GLU A 42 0.55 8.96 16.15
C GLU A 42 1.40 7.95 15.37
N ARG A 43 1.26 7.93 14.05
CA ARG A 43 1.94 6.96 13.21
C ARG A 43 3.40 7.43 13.15
N GLY A 44 4.28 6.84 13.95
CA GLY A 44 5.70 7.20 13.95
C GLY A 44 6.35 7.12 12.56
N SER A 45 7.57 7.65 12.43
CA SER A 45 8.33 7.58 11.18
C SER A 45 8.60 6.14 10.74
N VAL A 46 8.74 5.93 9.43
CA VAL A 46 9.17 4.64 8.86
C VAL A 46 10.49 4.19 9.51
N PRO A 47 10.56 2.98 10.10
CA PRO A 47 11.80 2.44 10.64
C PRO A 47 12.82 2.17 9.55
N GLN A 48 14.11 2.37 9.84
CA GLN A 48 15.19 2.11 8.88
C GLN A 48 15.15 0.68 8.33
N THR A 49 14.83 -0.31 9.16
CA THR A 49 14.71 -1.71 8.71
C THR A 49 13.65 -1.93 7.64
N VAL A 50 12.59 -1.10 7.60
CA VAL A 50 11.55 -1.18 6.56
C VAL A 50 12.07 -0.58 5.25
N LEU A 51 12.80 0.54 5.32
CA LEU A 51 13.45 1.16 4.16
C LEU A 51 14.55 0.26 3.58
N ASP A 52 15.33 -0.40 4.44
CA ASP A 52 16.36 -1.33 4.00
C ASP A 52 15.74 -2.56 3.30
N ILE A 53 14.57 -3.04 3.76
CA ILE A 53 13.84 -4.13 3.09
C ILE A 53 13.36 -3.72 1.70
N GLU A 54 12.83 -2.51 1.55
CA GLU A 54 12.43 -1.97 0.24
C GLU A 54 13.63 -1.92 -0.71
N GLY A 55 14.72 -1.26 -0.29
CA GLY A 55 15.92 -1.12 -1.13
C GLY A 55 16.55 -2.47 -1.51
N ASP A 56 16.67 -3.41 -0.56
CA ASP A 56 17.21 -4.75 -0.83
C ASP A 56 16.34 -5.54 -1.83
N ALA A 57 15.01 -5.33 -1.83
CA ALA A 57 14.10 -6.00 -2.76
C ALA A 57 14.26 -5.48 -4.19
N GLU A 58 14.42 -4.18 -4.36
CA GLU A 58 14.70 -3.56 -5.66
C GLU A 58 16.09 -3.94 -6.16
N ASP A 59 17.10 -3.86 -5.29
CA ASP A 59 18.47 -4.26 -5.62
C ASP A 59 18.51 -5.70 -6.11
N ALA A 60 17.77 -6.62 -5.47
CA ALA A 60 17.73 -8.02 -5.89
C ALA A 60 17.25 -8.20 -7.34
N ILE A 61 16.28 -7.39 -7.80
CA ILE A 61 15.80 -7.42 -9.20
C ILE A 61 16.93 -6.98 -10.15
N ASP A 62 17.64 -5.91 -9.83
CA ASP A 62 18.78 -5.43 -10.60
C ASP A 62 19.94 -6.44 -10.62
N GLN A 63 20.20 -7.11 -9.49
CA GLN A 63 21.20 -8.17 -9.41
C GLN A 63 20.83 -9.35 -10.31
N VAL A 64 19.54 -9.71 -10.41
CA VAL A 64 19.06 -10.76 -11.32
C VAL A 64 19.33 -10.38 -12.77
N PHE A 65 18.97 -9.15 -13.19
CA PHE A 65 19.25 -8.68 -14.56
C PHE A 65 20.75 -8.66 -14.89
N ALA A 66 21.58 -8.34 -13.90
CA ALA A 66 23.03 -8.36 -14.05
C ALA A 66 23.66 -9.76 -13.94
N GLY A 67 22.87 -10.81 -13.65
CA GLY A 67 23.36 -12.18 -13.45
C GLY A 67 24.25 -12.36 -12.22
N ARG A 68 24.20 -11.43 -11.25
CA ARG A 68 25.03 -11.43 -10.03
C ARG A 68 24.34 -12.22 -8.91
N TRP A 69 24.21 -13.53 -9.11
CA TRP A 69 23.48 -14.43 -8.22
C TRP A 69 24.03 -14.54 -6.79
N ASP A 70 25.33 -14.29 -6.62
CA ASP A 70 25.97 -14.14 -5.31
C ASP A 70 25.39 -12.94 -4.56
N ARG A 71 25.09 -11.84 -5.26
CA ARG A 71 24.45 -10.65 -4.69
C ARG A 71 22.96 -10.87 -4.44
N VAL A 72 22.22 -11.47 -5.38
CA VAL A 72 20.81 -11.88 -5.11
C VAL A 72 20.71 -12.72 -3.84
N SER A 73 21.66 -13.65 -3.64
CA SER A 73 21.72 -14.47 -2.42
C SER A 73 22.04 -13.64 -1.17
N SER A 74 22.90 -12.64 -1.29
CA SER A 74 23.24 -11.70 -0.21
C SER A 74 22.02 -10.85 0.17
N ASP A 75 21.32 -10.29 -0.82
CA ASP A 75 20.14 -9.45 -0.60
C ASP A 75 19.03 -10.27 0.07
N ALA A 76 18.81 -11.52 -0.37
CA ALA A 76 17.88 -12.44 0.28
C ALA A 76 18.26 -12.83 1.72
N ILE A 77 19.53 -12.70 2.11
CA ILE A 77 19.98 -12.87 3.49
C ILE A 77 19.74 -11.60 4.30
N SER A 78 20.07 -10.43 3.74
CA SER A 78 19.83 -9.13 4.35
C SER A 78 18.33 -8.90 4.62
N LEU A 79 17.48 -9.18 3.63
CA LEU A 79 16.03 -9.12 3.74
C LEU A 79 15.50 -9.95 4.93
N ALA A 80 15.98 -11.19 5.06
CA ALA A 80 15.57 -12.05 6.16
C ALA A 80 16.00 -11.49 7.52
N ALA A 81 17.22 -10.95 7.63
CA ALA A 81 17.73 -10.36 8.86
C ALA A 81 16.97 -9.08 9.24
N ASN A 82 16.78 -8.17 8.28
CA ASN A 82 16.03 -6.93 8.48
C ASN A 82 14.57 -7.22 8.85
N TRP A 83 13.98 -8.26 8.27
CA TRP A 83 12.64 -8.70 8.62
C TRP A 83 12.57 -9.28 10.03
N GLU A 84 13.50 -10.14 10.43
CA GLU A 84 13.60 -10.65 11.81
C GLU A 84 13.76 -9.50 12.83
N ASP A 85 14.59 -8.51 12.53
CA ASP A 85 14.79 -7.32 13.37
C ASP A 85 13.51 -6.48 13.46
N PHE A 86 12.80 -6.29 12.34
CA PHE A 86 11.49 -5.62 12.35
C PHE A 86 10.47 -6.39 13.22
N LEU A 87 10.43 -7.72 13.10
CA LEU A 87 9.56 -8.59 13.86
C LEU A 87 9.84 -8.58 15.38
N ALA A 88 11.09 -8.35 15.77
CA ALA A 88 11.49 -8.20 17.17
C ALA A 88 11.15 -6.81 17.76
N SER A 89 10.86 -5.82 16.91
CA SER A 89 10.51 -4.46 17.34
C SER A 89 9.07 -4.35 17.86
N SER A 90 8.78 -3.26 18.59
CA SER A 90 7.41 -2.95 19.03
C SER A 90 6.44 -2.70 17.86
N ASN A 91 6.96 -2.28 16.69
CA ASN A 91 6.16 -1.99 15.51
C ASN A 91 5.55 -3.25 14.88
N ALA A 92 6.15 -4.42 15.12
CA ALA A 92 5.64 -5.68 14.61
C ALA A 92 4.17 -5.91 15.01
N SER A 93 3.76 -5.49 16.21
CA SER A 93 2.38 -5.63 16.72
C SER A 93 1.29 -5.05 15.80
N ARG A 94 1.67 -4.19 14.85
CA ARG A 94 0.80 -3.50 13.90
C ARG A 94 0.58 -4.28 12.59
N LEU A 95 1.40 -5.31 12.34
CA LEU A 95 1.24 -6.22 11.21
C LEU A 95 0.08 -7.18 11.42
N ASN A 96 -0.69 -7.43 10.37
CA ASN A 96 -1.62 -8.54 10.34
C ASN A 96 -0.90 -9.87 9.96
N ASP A 97 -1.58 -11.00 10.21
CA ASP A 97 -0.98 -12.32 9.94
C ASP A 97 -0.76 -12.61 8.45
N GLU A 98 -1.53 -11.96 7.56
CA GLU A 98 -1.38 -12.11 6.12
C GLU A 98 -0.09 -11.46 5.63
N GLN A 99 0.20 -10.23 6.05
CA GLN A 99 1.46 -9.53 5.78
C GLN A 99 2.66 -10.34 6.26
N ARG A 100 2.58 -10.92 7.47
CA ARG A 100 3.65 -11.76 8.01
C ARG A 100 3.93 -12.97 7.14
N ARG A 101 2.88 -13.76 6.84
CA ARG A 101 3.02 -14.96 6.01
C ARG A 101 3.46 -14.63 4.58
N ALA A 102 2.98 -13.52 4.02
CA ALA A 102 3.34 -13.10 2.67
C ALA A 102 4.83 -12.72 2.59
N MET A 103 5.33 -11.95 3.56
CA MET A 103 6.75 -11.59 3.63
C MET A 103 7.64 -12.83 3.85
N ASP A 104 7.29 -13.69 4.82
CA ASP A 104 8.04 -14.92 5.08
C ASP A 104 8.14 -15.82 3.84
N LYS A 105 7.03 -15.94 3.09
CA LYS A 105 6.98 -16.69 1.85
C LYS A 105 7.84 -16.04 0.76
N ALA A 106 7.70 -14.74 0.54
CA ALA A 106 8.44 -14.01 -0.51
C ALA A 106 9.96 -14.11 -0.29
N ILE A 107 10.44 -13.91 0.93
CA ILE A 107 11.86 -14.06 1.30
C ILE A 107 12.33 -15.51 1.11
N SER A 108 11.53 -16.49 1.53
CA SER A 108 11.84 -17.91 1.33
C SER A 108 11.95 -18.28 -0.15
N ASP A 109 11.03 -17.80 -0.97
CA ASP A 109 11.02 -18.04 -2.41
C ASP A 109 12.21 -17.34 -3.09
N LEU A 110 12.55 -16.12 -2.68
CA LEU A 110 13.72 -15.41 -3.22
C LEU A 110 15.02 -16.17 -2.91
N ARG A 111 15.17 -16.71 -1.69
CA ARG A 111 16.30 -17.57 -1.33
C ARG A 111 16.37 -18.83 -2.19
N ALA A 112 15.24 -19.50 -2.41
CA ALA A 112 15.19 -20.72 -3.21
C ALA A 112 15.52 -20.45 -4.68
N THR A 113 14.97 -19.38 -5.24
CA THR A 113 15.15 -18.98 -6.64
C THR A 113 16.56 -18.44 -6.92
N ALA A 114 17.20 -17.78 -5.94
CA ALA A 114 18.61 -17.39 -6.01
C ALA A 114 19.53 -18.61 -6.12
N GLN A 115 19.23 -19.70 -5.38
CA GLN A 115 20.00 -20.95 -5.46
C GLN A 115 19.79 -21.67 -6.79
N SER A 116 18.56 -21.69 -7.30
CA SER A 116 18.26 -22.30 -8.60
C SER A 116 18.62 -21.43 -9.79
N GLN A 117 18.97 -20.15 -9.55
CA GLN A 117 19.25 -19.13 -10.56
C GLN A 117 18.13 -18.97 -11.59
N ASP A 118 16.88 -19.06 -11.12
CA ASP A 118 15.71 -18.85 -11.97
C ASP A 118 15.39 -17.35 -12.02
N ALA A 119 15.79 -16.68 -13.10
CA ALA A 119 15.66 -15.23 -13.25
C ALA A 119 14.22 -14.73 -13.17
N LEU A 120 13.27 -15.46 -13.73
CA LEU A 120 11.88 -15.04 -13.74
C LEU A 120 11.23 -15.26 -12.36
N ALA A 121 11.54 -16.39 -11.72
CA ALA A 121 11.02 -16.68 -10.39
C ALA A 121 11.66 -15.77 -9.32
N ALA A 122 12.96 -15.45 -9.46
CA ALA A 122 13.65 -14.54 -8.54
C ALA A 122 13.09 -13.11 -8.61
N ARG A 123 12.85 -12.58 -9.82
CA ARG A 123 12.20 -11.28 -9.98
C ARG A 123 10.80 -11.26 -9.38
N GLN A 124 10.01 -12.32 -9.57
CA GLN A 124 8.70 -12.42 -8.92
C GLN A 124 8.82 -12.41 -7.39
N ALA A 125 9.72 -13.21 -6.83
CA ALA A 125 9.87 -13.30 -5.39
C ALA A 125 10.35 -11.98 -4.77
N ALA A 126 11.24 -11.26 -5.45
CA ALA A 126 11.66 -9.91 -5.05
C ALA A 126 10.50 -8.90 -5.16
N ASN A 127 9.74 -8.92 -6.26
CA ASN A 127 8.56 -8.06 -6.42
C ASN A 127 7.47 -8.35 -5.36
N ASP A 128 7.33 -9.61 -4.94
CA ASP A 128 6.43 -10.01 -3.87
C ASP A 128 6.88 -9.45 -2.49
N VAL A 129 8.19 -9.25 -2.28
CA VAL A 129 8.70 -8.52 -1.09
C VAL A 129 8.29 -7.05 -1.17
N SER A 130 8.54 -6.38 -2.29
CA SER A 130 8.17 -4.96 -2.51
C SER A 130 6.66 -4.73 -2.32
N LYS A 131 5.84 -5.65 -2.83
CA LYS A 131 4.38 -5.61 -2.63
C LYS A 131 3.99 -5.58 -1.15
N VAL A 132 4.62 -6.40 -0.32
CA VAL A 132 4.31 -6.45 1.11
C VAL A 132 4.87 -5.23 1.84
N ILE A 133 6.09 -4.80 1.54
CA ILE A 133 6.73 -3.70 2.27
C ILE A 133 6.02 -2.36 2.03
N VAL A 134 5.49 -2.13 0.83
CA VAL A 134 4.70 -0.93 0.54
C VAL A 134 3.41 -0.89 1.36
N ASP A 135 2.76 -2.03 1.61
CA ASP A 135 1.61 -2.10 2.52
C ASP A 135 2.01 -1.91 4.00
N VAL A 136 3.27 -2.19 4.36
CA VAL A 136 3.81 -1.89 5.70
C VAL A 136 4.04 -0.39 5.88
N PHE A 137 4.34 0.36 4.83
CA PHE A 137 4.47 1.83 4.91
C PHE A 137 3.17 2.52 5.33
N ASP A 138 1.99 1.97 5.02
CA ASP A 138 0.70 2.53 5.47
C ASP A 138 0.57 2.58 7.00
N LEU A 139 1.39 1.82 7.72
CA LEU A 139 1.44 1.86 9.18
C LEU A 139 2.16 3.12 9.67
N PHE A 140 2.98 3.78 8.88
CA PHE A 140 3.85 4.86 9.34
C PHE A 140 3.46 6.21 8.73
N GLU A 141 3.97 7.29 9.31
CA GLU A 141 4.03 8.56 8.60
C GLU A 141 5.14 8.48 7.58
N HIS A 142 4.77 8.52 6.31
CA HIS A 142 5.67 8.57 5.17
C HIS A 142 5.34 9.76 4.28
N LYS A 143 6.38 10.40 3.75
CA LYS A 143 6.25 11.65 2.99
C LYS A 143 5.56 11.39 1.64
N VAL A 144 5.99 10.32 0.98
CA VAL A 144 5.38 9.83 -0.25
C VAL A 144 4.17 8.97 0.13
N PRO A 145 3.00 9.12 -0.50
CA PRO A 145 1.88 8.22 -0.26
C PRO A 145 2.21 6.81 -0.74
N SER A 146 1.90 5.77 0.05
CA SER A 146 2.17 4.38 -0.32
C SER A 146 1.49 3.93 -1.62
N ASP A 147 0.39 4.58 -2.04
CA ASP A 147 -0.20 4.33 -3.36
C ASP A 147 0.74 4.67 -4.53
N ILE A 148 1.76 5.53 -4.35
CA ILE A 148 2.82 5.76 -5.36
C ILE A 148 3.77 4.56 -5.42
N GLY A 149 4.31 4.12 -4.28
CA GLY A 149 5.14 2.90 -4.23
C GLY A 149 4.37 1.64 -4.67
N ARG A 150 3.03 1.63 -4.62
CA ARG A 150 2.23 0.55 -5.21
C ARG A 150 2.27 0.53 -6.72
N LEU A 151 2.43 1.68 -7.38
CA LEU A 151 2.57 1.75 -8.84
C LEU A 151 3.84 1.03 -9.28
N ASP A 152 4.93 1.22 -8.55
CA ASP A 152 6.23 0.66 -8.87
C ASP A 152 6.24 -0.88 -8.91
N TRP A 153 5.82 -1.57 -7.83
CA TRP A 153 5.73 -3.04 -7.88
C TRP A 153 4.68 -3.55 -8.88
N GLN A 154 3.63 -2.76 -9.17
CA GLN A 154 2.60 -3.11 -10.15
C GLN A 154 3.12 -3.02 -11.58
N GLU A 155 3.92 -2.00 -11.92
CA GLU A 155 4.62 -1.90 -13.21
C GLU A 155 5.62 -3.04 -13.38
N ARG A 156 6.39 -3.38 -12.32
CA ARG A 156 7.26 -4.56 -12.36
C ARG A 156 6.48 -5.86 -12.55
N GLN A 157 5.25 -5.96 -12.03
CA GLN A 157 4.39 -7.12 -12.26
C GLN A 157 3.98 -7.22 -13.74
N VAL A 158 3.61 -6.10 -14.37
CA VAL A 158 3.31 -6.04 -15.82
C VAL A 158 4.50 -6.57 -16.63
N LEU A 159 5.73 -6.13 -16.31
CA LEU A 159 6.95 -6.63 -16.96
C LEU A 159 7.13 -8.14 -16.79
N ILE A 160 6.96 -8.64 -15.58
CA ILE A 160 7.13 -10.06 -15.25
C ILE A 160 6.11 -10.93 -16.00
N ASP A 161 4.85 -10.51 -16.09
CA ASP A 161 3.81 -11.26 -16.78
C ASP A 161 3.87 -11.11 -18.30
N ALA A 162 4.36 -9.98 -18.81
CA ALA A 162 4.70 -9.82 -20.22
C ALA A 162 5.85 -10.77 -20.63
N ASP A 163 6.88 -10.92 -19.81
CA ASP A 163 7.98 -11.87 -20.04
C ASP A 163 7.51 -13.34 -20.05
N ARG A 164 6.45 -13.65 -19.30
CA ARG A 164 5.77 -14.97 -19.35
C ARG A 164 4.92 -15.15 -20.59
N GLY A 165 4.61 -14.07 -21.31
CA GLY A 165 3.61 -14.06 -22.37
C GLY A 165 2.18 -14.26 -21.86
N ASP A 166 1.93 -14.04 -20.56
CA ASP A 166 0.60 -14.14 -19.97
C ASP A 166 -0.16 -12.81 -20.13
N TRP A 167 -0.63 -12.58 -21.35
CA TRP A 167 -1.36 -11.36 -21.70
C TRP A 167 -2.69 -11.19 -20.95
N ASN A 168 -3.24 -12.26 -20.36
CA ASN A 168 -4.42 -12.13 -19.51
C ASN A 168 -4.05 -11.59 -18.14
N ALA A 169 -2.92 -12.04 -17.56
CA ALA A 169 -2.36 -11.48 -16.34
C ALA A 169 -1.99 -10.00 -16.54
N VAL A 170 -1.25 -9.68 -17.62
CA VAL A 170 -0.90 -8.29 -17.99
C VAL A 170 -2.14 -7.37 -18.03
N ALA A 171 -3.23 -7.80 -18.65
CA ALA A 171 -4.45 -7.00 -18.70
C ALA A 171 -5.10 -6.81 -17.31
N GLY A 172 -4.98 -7.80 -16.42
CA GLY A 172 -5.38 -7.71 -15.03
C GLY A 172 -4.52 -6.74 -14.22
N ASP A 173 -3.21 -6.82 -14.39
CA ASP A 173 -2.24 -5.96 -13.72
C ASP A 173 -2.41 -4.49 -14.13
N LEU A 174 -2.56 -4.21 -15.43
CA LEU A 174 -2.85 -2.86 -15.92
C LEU A 174 -4.17 -2.29 -15.36
N ALA A 175 -5.20 -3.14 -15.21
CA ALA A 175 -6.44 -2.72 -14.59
C ALA A 175 -6.26 -2.37 -13.10
N GLN A 176 -5.44 -3.12 -12.37
CA GLN A 176 -5.11 -2.84 -10.97
C GLN A 176 -4.27 -1.57 -10.83
N LEU A 177 -3.22 -1.44 -11.64
CA LEU A 177 -2.34 -0.29 -11.72
C LEU A 177 -3.12 1.00 -11.99
N ARG A 178 -4.04 0.98 -12.95
CA ARG A 178 -4.93 2.12 -13.25
C ARG A 178 -5.82 2.48 -12.07
N GLN A 179 -6.32 1.51 -11.30
CA GLN A 179 -7.09 1.79 -10.09
C GLN A 179 -6.23 2.45 -9.02
N THR A 180 -4.99 1.97 -8.81
CA THR A 180 -4.03 2.58 -7.89
C THR A 180 -3.70 4.01 -8.30
N PHE A 181 -3.36 4.23 -9.57
CA PHE A 181 -3.04 5.57 -10.08
C PHE A 181 -4.22 6.54 -9.90
N ASN A 182 -5.45 6.10 -10.17
CA ASN A 182 -6.63 6.94 -9.96
C ASN A 182 -6.85 7.34 -8.48
N ARG A 183 -6.41 6.52 -7.52
CA ARG A 183 -6.44 6.87 -6.10
C ARG A 183 -5.31 7.84 -5.73
N ALA A 184 -4.12 7.65 -6.28
CA ALA A 184 -2.95 8.50 -6.03
C ALA A 184 -3.09 9.90 -6.67
N LYS A 185 -3.65 9.96 -7.87
CA LYS A 185 -3.73 11.14 -8.75
C LYS A 185 -4.21 12.42 -8.05
N PRO A 186 -5.29 12.44 -7.25
CA PRO A 186 -5.70 13.65 -6.53
C PRO A 186 -4.63 14.21 -5.58
N GLY A 187 -3.86 13.33 -4.93
CA GLY A 187 -2.77 13.71 -4.03
C GLY A 187 -1.60 14.33 -4.78
N VAL A 188 -1.19 13.72 -5.90
CA VAL A 188 -0.11 14.22 -6.75
C VAL A 188 -0.47 15.60 -7.33
N LEU A 189 -1.71 15.75 -7.82
CA LEU A 189 -2.20 17.03 -8.32
C LEU A 189 -2.21 18.12 -7.23
N ALA A 190 -2.61 17.77 -6.01
CA ALA A 190 -2.60 18.72 -4.89
C ALA A 190 -1.17 19.17 -4.51
N ALA A 191 -0.16 18.34 -4.78
CA ALA A 191 1.24 18.65 -4.58
C ALA A 191 1.91 19.34 -5.80
N GLY A 192 1.16 19.64 -6.87
CA GLY A 192 1.65 20.36 -8.06
C GLY A 192 2.30 19.47 -9.12
N GLY A 193 1.95 18.18 -9.15
CA GLY A 193 2.46 17.21 -10.10
C GLY A 193 1.60 17.05 -11.37
N GLU A 194 1.08 18.14 -11.94
CA GLU A 194 0.19 18.07 -13.12
C GLU A 194 0.86 17.42 -14.33
N ARG A 195 2.15 17.72 -14.56
CA ARG A 195 2.89 17.15 -15.67
C ARG A 195 3.12 15.65 -15.46
N GLN A 196 3.62 15.26 -14.29
CA GLN A 196 3.91 13.87 -13.94
C GLN A 196 2.66 12.99 -14.02
N THR A 197 1.53 13.53 -13.54
CA THR A 197 0.23 12.88 -13.68
C THR A 197 -0.15 12.66 -15.15
N ALA A 198 0.06 13.66 -16.02
CA ALA A 198 -0.27 13.55 -17.44
C ALA A 198 0.65 12.58 -18.18
N ASP A 199 1.96 12.61 -17.85
CA ASP A 199 2.98 11.75 -18.45
C ASP A 199 2.71 10.28 -18.06
N PHE A 200 2.43 9.99 -16.78
CA PHE A 200 2.06 8.63 -16.33
C PHE A 200 0.72 8.15 -16.94
N GLU A 201 -0.29 9.02 -17.04
CA GLU A 201 -1.56 8.67 -17.68
C GLU A 201 -1.40 8.36 -19.18
N ALA A 202 -0.51 9.07 -19.88
CA ALA A 202 -0.18 8.79 -21.26
C ALA A 202 0.50 7.42 -21.41
N SER A 203 1.44 7.10 -20.51
CA SER A 203 2.10 5.81 -20.48
C SER A 203 1.12 4.65 -20.28
N LEU A 204 0.23 4.74 -19.29
CA LEU A 204 -0.81 3.71 -19.06
C LEU A 204 -1.70 3.48 -20.30
N ASN A 205 -2.02 4.54 -21.05
CA ASN A 205 -2.82 4.42 -22.26
C ASN A 205 -2.06 3.72 -23.40
N GLU A 206 -0.75 3.93 -23.49
CA GLU A 206 0.10 3.23 -24.45
C GLU A 206 0.29 1.76 -24.05
N GLN A 207 0.50 1.46 -22.77
CA GLN A 207 0.55 0.09 -22.25
C GLN A 207 -0.76 -0.67 -22.53
N ASP A 208 -1.94 -0.06 -22.32
CA ASP A 208 -3.23 -0.65 -22.69
C ASP A 208 -3.32 -0.99 -24.19
N ARG A 209 -2.82 -0.09 -25.05
CA ARG A 209 -2.78 -0.29 -26.50
C ARG A 209 -1.87 -1.46 -26.88
N LEU A 210 -0.68 -1.52 -26.28
CA LEU A 210 0.32 -2.56 -26.51
C LEU A 210 -0.17 -3.93 -26.00
N ALA A 211 -0.76 -3.97 -24.80
CA ALA A 211 -1.35 -5.18 -24.23
C ALA A 211 -2.48 -5.74 -25.11
N ALA A 212 -3.38 -4.88 -25.60
CA ALA A 212 -4.47 -5.29 -26.50
C ALA A 212 -3.94 -5.87 -27.83
N ALA A 213 -2.82 -5.35 -28.32
CA ALA A 213 -2.12 -5.85 -29.51
C ALA A 213 -1.21 -7.06 -29.22
N LYS A 214 -0.98 -7.39 -27.93
CA LYS A 214 0.05 -8.35 -27.48
C LYS A 214 1.43 -8.01 -28.03
N ASP A 215 1.71 -6.71 -28.05
CA ASP A 215 2.92 -6.13 -28.62
C ASP A 215 4.05 -6.20 -27.58
N PRO A 216 5.20 -6.84 -27.89
CA PRO A 216 6.32 -6.90 -26.96
C PRO A 216 6.90 -5.52 -26.60
N GLY A 217 6.56 -4.46 -27.35
CA GLY A 217 6.92 -3.08 -27.01
C GLY A 217 6.39 -2.62 -25.64
N ILE A 218 5.45 -3.35 -25.01
CA ILE A 218 5.01 -3.07 -23.65
C ILE A 218 6.17 -3.12 -22.64
N VAL A 219 7.21 -3.92 -22.89
CA VAL A 219 8.37 -4.01 -22.00
C VAL A 219 9.12 -2.69 -21.96
N ASP A 220 9.33 -2.05 -23.12
CA ASP A 220 10.01 -0.75 -23.18
C ASP A 220 9.16 0.34 -22.52
N GLU A 221 7.83 0.33 -22.77
CA GLU A 221 6.91 1.31 -22.20
C GLU A 221 6.76 1.17 -20.68
N ALA A 222 6.68 -0.05 -20.14
CA ALA A 222 6.61 -0.26 -18.69
C ALA A 222 7.91 0.12 -17.98
N ASN A 223 9.09 -0.03 -18.63
CA ASN A 223 10.33 0.53 -18.10
C ASN A 223 10.32 2.07 -18.08
N VAL A 224 9.74 2.72 -19.11
CA VAL A 224 9.49 4.17 -19.07
C VAL A 224 8.55 4.52 -17.91
N ALA A 225 7.51 3.72 -17.69
CA ALA A 225 6.55 3.95 -16.64
C ALA A 225 7.16 3.86 -15.24
N LEU A 226 8.12 2.95 -15.00
CA LEU A 226 8.88 2.88 -13.75
C LEU A 226 9.61 4.20 -13.45
N GLU A 227 10.31 4.78 -14.43
CA GLU A 227 10.95 6.10 -14.26
C GLU A 227 9.92 7.23 -14.03
N LEU A 228 8.72 7.09 -14.61
CA LEU A 228 7.63 8.02 -14.35
C LEU A 228 7.05 7.86 -12.93
N VAL A 229 7.20 6.70 -12.27
CA VAL A 229 6.87 6.57 -10.85
C VAL A 229 7.85 7.39 -10.01
N ASP A 230 9.16 7.34 -10.27
CA ASP A 230 10.16 8.18 -9.60
C ASP A 230 9.84 9.69 -9.76
N ASP A 231 9.40 10.09 -10.96
CA ASP A 231 8.94 11.45 -11.22
C ASP A 231 7.73 11.83 -10.36
N LEU A 232 6.77 10.91 -10.16
CA LEU A 232 5.62 11.11 -9.26
C LEU A 232 6.05 11.22 -7.80
N GLU A 233 7.03 10.43 -7.36
CA GLU A 233 7.60 10.51 -6.01
C GLU A 233 8.27 11.85 -5.75
N GLY A 234 9.04 12.35 -6.73
CA GLY A 234 9.75 13.63 -6.66
C GLY A 234 8.85 14.87 -6.52
N VAL A 235 7.54 14.72 -6.66
CA VAL A 235 6.55 15.77 -6.37
C VAL A 235 6.43 16.06 -4.87
N TYR A 236 6.70 15.07 -4.01
CA TYR A 236 6.60 15.20 -2.55
C TYR A 236 7.89 15.68 -1.92
#